data_AF-A0A2S4NAI6-F1
#
_entry.id   AF-A0A2S4NAI6-F1
#
_cell.length_a   1.000
_cell.length_b   1.000
_cell.length_c   1.000
_cell.angle_alpha   90.00
_cell.angle_beta   90.00
_cell.angle_gamma   90.00
#
_symmetry.space_group_name_H-M   'P 1'
#
loop_
_entity.id
_entity.type
_entity.pdbx_description
1 polymer ?
#
loop_
_entity_poly.entity_id
_entity_poly.type
_entity_poly.pdbx_seq_one_letter_code
_entity_poly.pdbx_strand_id
1 'polypeptide(L)'
;MTKKILILIILFCISNYGFTQQNKQLENAKVDPRIELLSIVFRLADADEFKADYFKSYVSDINSYFAEYKNHEFINFIKEIRKEQGIGYDAVAKMAIHLSYPELKPIIPFSKNIPEKRWGKNIKSTEHFITLLQKFHKESNFQKFYSEHQNLYKIAEERFNKNVLNEIDLDWYPQFYGKVPNEKFTIILGMGFTGNFGVKIQVPNQKEIVYSILGAWGFDDDGNPVYTTKNGYTETIVHEFNHSFVNYLQDNIEKDLEPYGDKIYKIVKKDLNEQAYSDWLTALNEGLVRAAVIEYFASSKKADAKLKNEQFFHETYLRKFYWVPDLVSSIEIYQKNRDKFPTLESYMPNLIKAYEAVSKNPINTYKKNMELVFTLPINKNFNSPKIIDFSPKNNAQNISTDIKEIVLFFDKEMLYNYNIKQPPFPYSTIPIDSIKLSESKKEIHISLKRNLNENTEYGLAFGANFRSVDSLNLDKSYLYTFSTIPKPKINSTISKNKRDFKFTFSTTENRILTDLDGTPKIYLQTYLKNNKIKSIKLIGDFNDWNKENNKYRLTNVSENKYRISLSKKLLKNKSNFSFLINDEYLILPNHIDENVDYQPNYKYFKTE
;
A
#
# COMPACT_ATOMS: atom_id res chain seq x y z
N MET A 1 7.85 83.13 14.00
CA MET A 1 7.33 82.08 14.91
C MET A 1 6.44 81.14 14.08
N THR A 2 6.98 80.02 13.60
CA THR A 2 6.84 78.63 14.13
C THR A 2 5.52 77.92 13.81
N LYS A 3 5.63 76.82 13.02
CA LYS A 3 5.05 75.44 13.16
C LYS A 3 3.50 75.30 13.35
N LYS A 4 2.75 74.30 12.86
CA LYS A 4 2.94 73.00 12.16
C LYS A 4 1.53 72.34 11.95
N ILE A 5 1.37 71.50 10.90
CA ILE A 5 0.63 70.20 10.83
C ILE A 5 -0.94 70.18 10.84
N LEU A 6 -1.72 69.30 10.15
CA LEU A 6 -1.57 68.25 9.09
C LEU A 6 -2.93 67.49 8.90
N ILE A 7 -3.14 66.86 7.71
CA ILE A 7 -4.02 65.72 7.28
C ILE A 7 -5.57 65.81 7.31
N LEU A 8 -6.26 65.64 6.16
CA LEU A 8 -6.85 64.37 5.63
C LEU A 8 -7.89 64.64 4.51
N ILE A 9 -7.53 64.32 3.26
CA ILE A 9 -8.44 64.25 2.11
C ILE A 9 -8.38 62.80 1.61
N ILE A 10 -9.47 62.04 1.80
CA ILE A 10 -9.70 60.76 1.12
C ILE A 10 -10.61 61.07 -0.07
N LEU A 11 -10.02 60.97 -1.26
CA LEU A 11 -10.66 61.17 -2.55
C LEU A 11 -11.20 59.83 -3.06
N PHE A 12 -12.49 59.85 -3.36
CA PHE A 12 -13.24 58.84 -4.08
C PHE A 12 -12.61 58.62 -5.47
N CYS A 13 -11.89 57.52 -5.65
CA CYS A 13 -11.52 57.01 -6.98
C CYS A 13 -12.25 55.69 -7.20
N ILE A 14 -13.32 55.78 -8.00
CA ILE A 14 -13.97 54.66 -8.67
C ILE A 14 -12.90 54.03 -9.57
N SER A 15 -12.25 52.98 -9.10
CA SER A 15 -11.44 52.11 -9.94
C SER A 15 -12.36 51.07 -10.56
N ASN A 16 -12.42 51.12 -11.89
CA ASN A 16 -12.98 50.09 -12.75
C ASN A 16 -12.57 48.69 -12.24
N TYR A 17 -13.53 47.94 -11.71
CA TYR A 17 -13.46 46.48 -11.76
C TYR A 17 -13.63 46.10 -13.23
N GLY A 18 -12.55 46.21 -14.00
CA GLY A 18 -12.39 45.36 -15.15
C GLY A 18 -12.52 43.95 -14.63
N PHE A 19 -13.58 43.25 -15.07
CA PHE A 19 -13.56 41.80 -15.16
C PHE A 19 -12.35 41.46 -16.02
N THR A 20 -11.17 41.35 -15.41
CA THR A 20 -10.07 40.59 -15.97
C THR A 20 -10.65 39.20 -16.11
N GLN A 21 -10.96 38.84 -17.36
CA GLN A 21 -11.11 37.48 -17.82
C GLN A 21 -10.05 36.67 -17.05
N GLN A 22 -10.48 35.81 -16.11
CA GLN A 22 -9.59 34.91 -15.41
C GLN A 22 -8.72 34.28 -16.49
N ASN A 23 -7.43 34.61 -16.50
CA ASN A 23 -6.46 33.94 -17.35
C ASN A 23 -6.66 32.46 -17.06
N LYS A 24 -7.29 31.71 -17.97
CA LYS A 24 -7.44 30.27 -17.82
C LYS A 24 -6.02 29.72 -17.77
N GLN A 25 -5.53 29.49 -16.55
CA GLN A 25 -4.15 29.09 -16.30
C GLN A 25 -3.87 27.68 -16.86
N LEU A 26 -4.95 26.98 -17.22
CA LEU A 26 -4.99 25.67 -17.82
C LEU A 26 -5.82 25.70 -19.12
N GLU A 27 -5.20 25.29 -20.22
CA GLU A 27 -5.90 25.08 -21.50
C GLU A 27 -6.80 23.86 -21.43
N ASN A 28 -7.82 23.81 -22.30
CA ASN A 28 -8.62 22.60 -22.47
C ASN A 28 -7.71 21.44 -22.91
N ALA A 29 -7.98 20.24 -22.39
CA ALA A 29 -7.33 19.02 -22.81
C ALA A 29 -7.60 18.77 -24.30
N LYS A 30 -6.57 18.28 -25.00
CA LYS A 30 -6.60 18.04 -26.45
C LYS A 30 -5.87 16.76 -26.84
N VAL A 31 -6.19 16.19 -27.99
CA VAL A 31 -5.36 15.16 -28.63
C VAL A 31 -4.23 15.85 -29.41
N ASP A 32 -3.01 15.32 -29.32
CA ASP A 32 -1.84 15.87 -30.00
C ASP A 32 -1.35 14.90 -31.08
N PRO A 33 -1.24 15.32 -32.35
CA PRO A 33 -0.85 14.43 -33.44
C PRO A 33 0.59 13.90 -33.29
N ARG A 34 1.49 14.62 -32.60
CA ARG A 34 2.87 14.15 -32.34
C ARG A 34 2.86 12.97 -31.38
N ILE A 35 1.99 13.05 -30.36
CA ILE A 35 1.80 12.00 -29.35
C ILE A 35 1.14 10.78 -29.99
N GLU A 36 0.09 10.99 -30.80
CA GLU A 36 -0.58 9.89 -31.51
C GLU A 36 0.38 9.17 -32.47
N LEU A 37 1.10 9.92 -33.31
CA LEU A 37 2.05 9.35 -34.26
C LEU A 37 3.12 8.50 -33.55
N LEU A 38 3.76 9.03 -32.50
CA LEU A 38 4.78 8.27 -31.77
C LEU A 38 4.20 7.06 -31.03
N SER A 39 2.99 7.15 -30.48
CA SER A 39 2.33 6.01 -29.86
C SER A 39 2.08 4.87 -30.86
N ILE A 40 1.63 5.21 -32.08
CA ILE A 40 1.32 4.26 -33.14
C ILE A 40 2.59 3.55 -33.61
N VAL A 41 3.66 4.28 -33.91
CA VAL A 41 4.89 3.65 -34.43
C VAL A 41 5.59 2.79 -33.37
N PHE A 42 5.51 3.15 -32.08
CA PHE A 42 6.01 2.29 -31.01
C PHE A 42 5.13 1.05 -30.79
N ARG A 43 3.80 1.17 -30.96
CA ARG A 43 2.90 0.01 -31.01
C ARG A 43 3.26 -0.93 -32.16
N LEU A 44 3.45 -0.41 -33.38
CA LEU A 44 3.84 -1.21 -34.55
C LEU A 44 5.20 -1.88 -34.37
N ALA A 45 6.07 -1.27 -33.57
CA ALA A 45 7.35 -1.84 -33.17
C ALA A 45 7.27 -2.88 -32.04
N ASP A 46 6.06 -3.32 -31.68
CA ASP A 46 5.77 -4.30 -30.62
C ASP A 46 6.29 -3.86 -29.24
N ALA A 47 6.30 -2.56 -28.95
CA ALA A 47 6.66 -2.04 -27.63
C ALA A 47 5.60 -2.40 -26.58
N ASP A 48 5.99 -3.17 -25.56
CA ASP A 48 5.09 -3.69 -24.53
C ASP A 48 4.26 -2.61 -23.83
N GLU A 49 4.86 -1.44 -23.60
CA GLU A 49 4.22 -0.32 -22.91
C GLU A 49 3.26 0.49 -23.80
N PHE A 50 3.15 0.16 -25.09
CA PHE A 50 2.26 0.81 -26.07
C PHE A 50 1.24 -0.14 -26.70
N LYS A 51 1.37 -1.46 -26.47
CA LYS A 51 0.60 -2.47 -27.20
C LYS A 51 -0.73 -2.85 -26.56
N ALA A 52 -1.08 -2.32 -25.38
CA ALA A 52 -2.30 -2.75 -24.68
C ALA A 52 -3.56 -2.44 -25.50
N ASP A 53 -4.51 -3.36 -25.45
CA ASP A 53 -5.63 -3.49 -26.36
C ASP A 53 -6.96 -3.10 -25.68
N TYR A 54 -6.87 -2.20 -24.69
CA TYR A 54 -8.02 -1.65 -23.96
C TYR A 54 -8.97 -0.89 -24.89
N PHE A 55 -8.43 -0.06 -25.78
CA PHE A 55 -9.22 0.70 -26.75
C PHE A 55 -9.42 -0.10 -28.05
N LYS A 56 -10.23 -1.15 -27.98
CA LYS A 56 -10.34 -2.17 -29.05
C LYS A 56 -10.60 -1.62 -30.45
N SER A 57 -11.57 -0.72 -30.60
CA SER A 57 -11.93 -0.15 -31.91
C SER A 57 -10.78 0.66 -32.49
N TYR A 58 -10.24 1.62 -31.73
CA TYR A 58 -9.13 2.45 -32.19
C TYR A 58 -7.85 1.64 -32.48
N VAL A 59 -7.56 0.62 -31.66
CA VAL A 59 -6.44 -0.30 -31.92
C VAL A 59 -6.67 -1.11 -33.20
N SER A 60 -7.90 -1.55 -33.46
CA SER A 60 -8.26 -2.23 -34.71
C SER A 60 -8.06 -1.31 -35.93
N ASP A 61 -8.45 -0.05 -35.82
CA ASP A 61 -8.28 0.95 -36.89
C ASP A 61 -6.79 1.21 -37.16
N ILE A 62 -5.96 1.37 -36.10
CA ILE A 62 -4.51 1.49 -36.24
C ILE A 62 -3.94 0.25 -36.94
N ASN A 63 -4.28 -0.94 -36.47
CA ASN A 63 -3.73 -2.19 -37.02
C ASN A 63 -4.12 -2.39 -38.49
N SER A 64 -5.35 -2.01 -38.85
CA SER A 64 -5.86 -2.16 -40.22
C SER A 64 -5.23 -1.11 -41.15
N TYR A 65 -5.20 0.15 -40.73
CA TYR A 65 -4.69 1.25 -41.54
C TYR A 65 -3.18 1.15 -41.77
N PHE A 66 -2.41 0.78 -40.73
CA PHE A 66 -0.94 0.73 -40.80
C PHE A 66 -0.38 -0.68 -41.07
N ALA A 67 -1.22 -1.65 -41.44
CA ALA A 67 -0.83 -3.05 -41.64
C ALA A 67 0.39 -3.21 -42.58
N GLU A 68 0.40 -2.48 -43.69
CA GLU A 68 1.46 -2.55 -44.71
C GLU A 68 2.80 -1.99 -44.21
N TYR A 69 2.78 -1.15 -43.17
CA TYR A 69 3.97 -0.49 -42.63
C TYR A 69 4.60 -1.24 -41.45
N LYS A 70 4.07 -2.41 -41.07
CA LYS A 70 4.61 -3.20 -39.95
C LYS A 70 6.09 -3.58 -40.13
N ASN A 71 6.52 -3.76 -41.38
CA ASN A 71 7.91 -4.07 -41.75
C ASN A 71 8.67 -2.86 -42.32
N HIS A 72 8.13 -1.64 -42.18
CA HIS A 72 8.77 -0.41 -42.66
C HIS A 72 10.11 -0.19 -41.94
N GLU A 73 11.10 0.38 -42.63
CA GLU A 73 12.46 0.59 -42.10
C GLU A 73 12.47 1.33 -40.75
N PHE A 74 11.58 2.31 -40.58
CA PHE A 74 11.42 3.03 -39.33
C PHE A 74 11.00 2.14 -38.16
N ILE A 75 10.09 1.19 -38.39
CA ILE A 75 9.59 0.28 -37.35
C ILE A 75 10.71 -0.68 -36.91
N ASN A 76 11.51 -1.17 -37.86
CA ASN A 76 12.69 -1.98 -37.55
C ASN A 76 13.73 -1.16 -36.77
N PHE A 77 13.97 0.09 -37.19
CA PHE A 77 14.89 0.98 -36.48
C PHE A 77 14.42 1.29 -35.05
N ILE A 78 13.11 1.45 -34.82
CA ILE A 78 12.56 1.57 -33.46
C ILE A 78 12.96 0.35 -32.62
N LYS A 79 12.76 -0.87 -33.13
CA LYS A 79 13.13 -2.11 -32.41
C LYS A 79 14.62 -2.12 -32.02
N GLU A 80 15.50 -1.64 -32.90
CA GLU A 80 16.94 -1.52 -32.66
C GLU A 80 17.25 -0.49 -31.56
N ILE A 81 16.81 0.77 -31.71
CA ILE A 81 17.14 1.82 -30.73
C ILE A 81 16.56 1.53 -29.35
N ARG A 82 15.42 0.83 -29.27
CA ARG A 82 14.85 0.36 -28.01
C ARG A 82 15.82 -0.57 -27.29
N LYS A 83 16.37 -1.55 -28.01
CA LYS A 83 17.34 -2.53 -27.48
C LYS A 83 18.67 -1.87 -27.11
N GLU A 84 19.18 -0.97 -27.95
CA GLU A 84 20.50 -0.38 -27.78
C GLU A 84 20.54 0.76 -26.76
N GLN A 85 19.54 1.64 -26.78
CA GLN A 85 19.54 2.87 -26.00
C GLN A 85 18.52 2.84 -24.85
N GLY A 86 17.62 1.85 -24.81
CA GLY A 86 16.58 1.73 -23.79
C GLY A 86 15.44 2.74 -23.99
N ILE A 87 15.18 3.14 -25.25
CA ILE A 87 14.09 4.07 -25.58
C ILE A 87 12.74 3.40 -25.29
N GLY A 88 11.89 4.06 -24.52
CA GLY A 88 10.56 3.55 -24.15
C GLY A 88 9.91 4.46 -23.12
N TYR A 89 8.66 4.16 -22.76
CA TYR A 89 7.91 4.90 -21.74
C TYR A 89 7.96 6.44 -21.95
N ASP A 90 8.37 7.19 -20.93
CA ASP A 90 8.43 8.65 -20.93
C ASP A 90 9.42 9.24 -21.95
N ALA A 91 10.42 8.47 -22.42
CA ALA A 91 11.33 8.95 -23.47
C ALA A 91 10.58 9.24 -24.77
N VAL A 92 9.56 8.46 -25.10
CA VAL A 92 8.76 8.64 -26.32
C VAL A 92 7.90 9.90 -26.21
N ALA A 93 7.25 10.10 -25.07
CA ALA A 93 6.50 11.32 -24.77
C ALA A 93 7.40 12.57 -24.81
N LYS A 94 8.61 12.49 -24.22
CA LYS A 94 9.61 13.56 -24.28
C LYS A 94 10.05 13.87 -25.71
N MET A 95 10.23 12.86 -26.57
CA MET A 95 10.51 13.12 -27.98
C MET A 95 9.36 13.89 -28.64
N ALA A 96 8.11 13.44 -28.50
CA ALA A 96 6.95 14.08 -29.14
C ALA A 96 6.85 15.59 -28.82
N ILE A 97 6.97 15.98 -27.54
CA ILE A 97 6.82 17.39 -27.15
C ILE A 97 7.96 18.28 -27.68
N HIS A 98 9.11 17.69 -28.04
CA HIS A 98 10.26 18.39 -28.61
C HIS A 98 10.20 18.53 -30.15
N LEU A 99 9.12 18.09 -30.79
CA LEU A 99 8.93 18.20 -32.23
C LEU A 99 7.90 19.26 -32.59
N SER A 100 8.10 19.91 -33.74
CA SER A 100 7.07 20.71 -34.40
C SER A 100 6.03 19.80 -35.04
N TYR A 101 4.90 20.36 -35.46
CA TYR A 101 3.94 19.68 -36.30
C TYR A 101 3.41 20.67 -37.35
N PRO A 102 3.23 20.27 -38.62
CA PRO A 102 3.36 18.91 -39.18
C PRO A 102 4.77 18.48 -39.61
N GLU A 103 5.79 19.35 -39.53
CA GLU A 103 7.12 19.05 -40.10
C GLU A 103 7.96 18.08 -39.24
N LEU A 104 7.56 17.83 -37.99
CA LEU A 104 8.27 16.95 -37.05
C LEU A 104 9.75 17.32 -36.88
N LYS A 105 10.05 18.63 -36.88
CA LYS A 105 11.42 19.15 -36.68
C LYS A 105 11.66 19.41 -35.20
N PRO A 106 12.89 19.21 -34.69
CA PRO A 106 13.24 19.61 -33.33
C PRO A 106 12.96 21.11 -33.11
N ILE A 107 12.18 21.45 -32.08
CA ILE A 107 11.95 22.86 -31.69
C ILE A 107 13.06 23.42 -30.81
N ILE A 108 13.89 22.53 -30.25
CA ILE A 108 15.13 22.84 -29.55
C ILE A 108 16.20 21.90 -30.13
N PRO A 109 17.44 22.38 -30.37
CA PRO A 109 18.52 21.52 -30.81
C PRO A 109 18.74 20.35 -29.84
N PHE A 110 18.81 19.14 -30.40
CA PHE A 110 19.09 17.95 -29.61
C PHE A 110 20.53 17.96 -29.09
N SER A 111 20.71 17.36 -27.92
CA SER A 111 22.00 17.28 -27.24
C SER A 111 22.07 16.01 -26.39
N LYS A 112 23.16 15.84 -25.64
CA LYS A 112 23.30 14.73 -24.68
C LYS A 112 22.14 14.63 -23.68
N ASN A 113 21.47 15.74 -23.38
CA ASN A 113 20.38 15.79 -22.39
C ASN A 113 19.02 16.18 -22.99
N ILE A 114 18.94 16.45 -24.30
CA ILE A 114 17.71 16.92 -24.98
C ILE A 114 17.45 15.98 -26.16
N PRO A 115 16.26 15.33 -26.27
CA PRO A 115 15.07 15.47 -25.42
C PRO A 115 15.18 14.89 -24.01
N GLU A 116 15.99 13.84 -23.85
CA GLU A 116 16.45 13.33 -22.55
C GLU A 116 17.68 12.43 -22.74
N LYS A 117 18.24 11.94 -21.63
CA LYS A 117 19.53 11.25 -21.60
C LYS A 117 19.60 10.00 -22.48
N ARG A 118 18.52 9.22 -22.63
CA ARG A 118 18.55 8.01 -23.46
C ARG A 118 18.66 8.37 -24.95
N TRP A 119 17.90 9.34 -25.44
CA TRP A 119 18.07 9.89 -26.80
C TRP A 119 19.44 10.54 -27.03
N GLY A 120 20.05 11.07 -25.98
CA GLY A 120 21.39 11.67 -26.04
C GLY A 120 22.55 10.66 -26.08
N LYS A 121 22.30 9.36 -25.90
CA LYS A 121 23.35 8.32 -25.92
C LYS A 121 24.04 8.22 -27.28
N ASN A 122 23.27 8.36 -28.37
CA ASN A 122 23.79 8.42 -29.72
C ASN A 122 22.99 9.44 -30.55
N ILE A 123 23.52 10.66 -30.62
CA ILE A 123 22.84 11.78 -31.29
C ILE A 123 22.58 11.51 -32.78
N LYS A 124 23.49 10.79 -33.46
CA LYS A 124 23.33 10.45 -34.88
C LYS A 124 22.17 9.49 -35.09
N SER A 125 21.99 8.50 -34.21
CA SER A 125 20.82 7.63 -34.23
C SER A 125 19.53 8.39 -33.96
N THR A 126 19.56 9.41 -33.10
CA THR A 126 18.41 10.28 -32.83
C THR A 126 18.06 11.18 -34.02
N GLU A 127 19.04 11.75 -34.71
CA GLU A 127 18.83 12.48 -35.97
C GLU A 127 18.28 11.56 -37.07
N HIS A 128 18.80 10.33 -37.15
CA HIS A 128 18.30 9.32 -38.07
C HIS A 128 16.86 8.91 -37.73
N PHE A 129 16.52 8.76 -36.45
CA PHE A 129 15.16 8.52 -35.98
C PHE A 129 14.18 9.57 -36.51
N ILE A 130 14.53 10.87 -36.41
CA ILE A 130 13.69 11.96 -36.93
C ILE A 130 13.53 11.88 -38.44
N THR A 131 14.62 11.59 -39.16
CA THR A 131 14.59 11.42 -40.62
C THR A 131 13.61 10.31 -41.02
N LEU A 132 13.69 9.15 -40.36
CA LEU A 132 12.81 8.02 -40.61
C LEU A 132 11.37 8.28 -40.17
N LEU A 133 11.17 8.99 -39.06
CA LEU A 133 9.85 9.42 -38.58
C LEU A 133 9.16 10.34 -39.60
N GLN A 134 9.86 11.32 -40.15
CA GLN A 134 9.36 12.22 -41.18
C GLN A 134 8.99 11.47 -42.46
N LYS A 135 9.84 10.51 -42.87
CA LYS A 135 9.56 9.64 -44.02
C LYS A 135 8.31 8.79 -43.78
N PHE A 136 8.22 8.10 -42.64
CA PHE A 136 7.05 7.32 -42.27
C PHE A 136 5.79 8.17 -42.22
N HIS A 137 5.84 9.37 -41.62
CA HIS A 137 4.70 10.30 -41.55
C HIS A 137 4.13 10.61 -42.95
N LYS A 138 5.00 10.83 -43.94
CA LYS A 138 4.62 11.08 -45.33
C LYS A 138 4.11 9.81 -46.02
N GLU A 139 4.85 8.70 -45.94
CA GLU A 139 4.55 7.47 -46.68
C GLU A 139 3.32 6.75 -46.16
N SER A 140 3.07 6.81 -44.85
CA SER A 140 1.88 6.23 -44.20
C SER A 140 0.62 7.09 -44.33
N ASN A 141 0.75 8.32 -44.85
CA ASN A 141 -0.34 9.29 -44.87
C ASN A 141 -1.03 9.42 -43.50
N PHE A 142 -0.22 9.53 -42.43
CA PHE A 142 -0.72 9.65 -41.06
C PHE A 142 -1.69 10.82 -40.90
N GLN A 143 -1.47 11.91 -41.62
CA GLN A 143 -2.37 13.07 -41.59
C GLN A 143 -3.80 12.69 -41.98
N LYS A 144 -3.99 11.80 -42.97
CA LYS A 144 -5.32 11.29 -43.32
C LYS A 144 -5.93 10.48 -42.18
N PHE A 145 -5.18 9.52 -41.62
CA PHE A 145 -5.63 8.75 -40.45
C PHE A 145 -6.07 9.67 -39.30
N TYR A 146 -5.24 10.65 -38.94
CA TYR A 146 -5.55 11.61 -37.87
C TYR A 146 -6.79 12.47 -38.19
N SER A 147 -6.98 12.83 -39.46
CA SER A 147 -8.16 13.57 -39.93
C SER A 147 -9.44 12.74 -39.89
N GLU A 148 -9.38 11.46 -40.25
CA GLU A 148 -10.52 10.53 -40.21
C GLU A 148 -11.00 10.25 -38.77
N HIS A 149 -10.12 10.37 -37.78
CA HIS A 149 -10.44 10.18 -36.36
C HIS A 149 -10.79 11.47 -35.59
N GLN A 150 -10.91 12.62 -36.27
CA GLN A 150 -11.21 13.90 -35.60
C GLN A 150 -12.50 13.88 -34.77
N ASN A 151 -13.53 13.18 -35.23
CA ASN A 151 -14.78 13.06 -34.48
C ASN A 151 -14.56 12.31 -33.15
N LEU A 152 -13.79 11.21 -33.17
CA LEU A 152 -13.45 10.46 -31.97
C LEU A 152 -12.65 11.33 -30.99
N TYR A 153 -11.64 12.05 -31.49
CA TYR A 153 -10.83 12.93 -30.66
C TYR A 153 -11.66 14.04 -30.03
N LYS A 154 -12.55 14.67 -30.81
CA LYS A 154 -13.48 15.68 -30.30
C LYS A 154 -14.38 15.13 -29.18
N ILE A 155 -14.91 13.91 -29.33
CA ILE A 155 -15.69 13.23 -28.27
C ILE A 155 -14.83 13.06 -27.01
N ALA A 156 -13.59 12.61 -27.16
CA ALA A 156 -12.67 12.41 -26.05
C ALA A 156 -12.39 13.73 -25.31
N GLU A 157 -12.04 14.77 -26.06
CA GLU A 157 -11.75 16.11 -25.55
C GLU A 157 -12.97 16.71 -24.84
N GLU A 158 -14.14 16.69 -25.46
CA GLU A 158 -15.37 17.23 -24.87
C GLU A 158 -15.73 16.51 -23.57
N ARG A 159 -15.68 15.17 -23.56
CA ARG A 159 -15.97 14.37 -22.36
C ARG A 159 -14.96 14.62 -21.25
N PHE A 160 -13.67 14.67 -21.55
CA PHE A 160 -12.64 14.94 -20.55
C PHE A 160 -12.78 16.34 -19.96
N ASN A 161 -12.88 17.35 -20.82
CA ASN A 161 -12.98 18.74 -20.39
C ASN A 161 -14.24 18.95 -19.54
N LYS A 162 -15.37 18.36 -19.94
CA LYS A 162 -16.65 18.47 -19.22
C LYS A 162 -16.65 17.72 -17.89
N ASN A 163 -16.18 16.47 -17.86
CA ASN A 163 -16.41 15.56 -16.73
C ASN A 163 -15.23 15.48 -15.75
N VAL A 164 -14.04 15.91 -16.16
CA VAL A 164 -12.83 15.86 -15.32
C VAL A 164 -12.28 17.25 -15.12
N LEU A 165 -11.92 17.97 -16.19
CA LEU A 165 -11.21 19.24 -16.06
C LEU A 165 -12.03 20.30 -15.31
N ASN A 166 -13.31 20.44 -15.65
CA ASN A 166 -14.22 21.36 -14.97
C ASN A 166 -14.52 20.97 -13.51
N GLU A 167 -14.22 19.73 -13.12
CA GLU A 167 -14.38 19.24 -11.75
C GLU A 167 -13.13 19.50 -10.90
N ILE A 168 -12.08 20.12 -11.45
CA ILE A 168 -10.86 20.47 -10.71
C ILE A 168 -10.94 21.93 -10.23
N ASP A 169 -10.89 22.11 -8.91
CA ASP A 169 -10.67 23.40 -8.26
C ASP A 169 -9.23 23.89 -8.46
N LEU A 170 -8.99 24.62 -9.56
CA LEU A 170 -7.66 25.19 -9.86
C LEU A 170 -7.28 26.34 -8.93
N ASP A 171 -8.26 27.05 -8.34
CA ASP A 171 -8.01 28.14 -7.41
C ASP A 171 -7.38 27.64 -6.10
N TRP A 172 -7.63 26.37 -5.75
CA TRP A 172 -7.05 25.75 -4.56
C TRP A 172 -5.52 25.77 -4.59
N TYR A 173 -4.88 25.55 -5.74
CA TYR A 173 -3.43 25.44 -5.81
C TYR A 173 -2.68 26.70 -5.35
N PRO A 174 -2.92 27.90 -5.92
CA PRO A 174 -2.26 29.10 -5.42
C PRO A 174 -2.65 29.47 -4.00
N GLN A 175 -3.88 29.15 -3.58
CA GLN A 175 -4.33 29.37 -2.20
C GLN A 175 -3.57 28.45 -1.23
N PHE A 176 -3.45 27.18 -1.56
CA PHE A 176 -2.78 26.16 -0.75
C PHE A 176 -1.27 26.34 -0.76
N TYR A 177 -0.62 26.49 -1.91
CA TYR A 177 0.84 26.64 -1.98
C TYR A 177 1.34 28.05 -1.61
N GLY A 178 0.46 29.06 -1.69
CA GLY A 178 0.79 30.48 -1.47
C GLY A 178 1.56 31.12 -2.63
N LYS A 179 1.65 30.44 -3.78
CA LYS A 179 2.29 30.94 -5.01
C LYS A 179 1.53 30.46 -6.24
N VAL A 180 1.56 31.25 -7.31
CA VAL A 180 1.07 30.82 -8.63
C VAL A 180 2.16 30.00 -9.35
N PRO A 181 1.78 29.02 -10.19
CA PRO A 181 2.75 28.20 -10.90
C PRO A 181 3.52 29.06 -11.93
N ASN A 182 4.85 28.91 -11.90
CA ASN A 182 5.74 29.56 -12.86
C ASN A 182 5.81 28.82 -14.20
N GLU A 183 5.11 27.69 -14.34
CA GLU A 183 4.98 26.90 -15.56
C GLU A 183 3.61 27.07 -16.22
N LYS A 184 3.50 26.69 -17.50
CA LYS A 184 2.24 26.45 -18.20
C LYS A 184 1.94 24.95 -18.12
N PHE A 185 0.75 24.58 -17.63
CA PHE A 185 0.34 23.18 -17.62
C PHE A 185 -0.57 22.87 -18.81
N THR A 186 -0.33 21.74 -19.48
CA THR A 186 -1.06 21.29 -20.67
C THR A 186 -1.48 19.83 -20.52
N ILE A 187 -2.74 19.51 -20.79
CA ILE A 187 -3.22 18.13 -20.74
C ILE A 187 -3.36 17.62 -22.17
N ILE A 188 -2.72 16.48 -22.46
CA ILE A 188 -2.84 15.79 -23.73
C ILE A 188 -3.54 14.44 -23.52
N LEU A 189 -4.53 14.15 -24.35
CA LEU A 189 -5.17 12.84 -24.41
C LEU A 189 -4.44 12.01 -25.48
N GLY A 190 -3.66 11.03 -25.03
CA GLY A 190 -2.97 10.09 -25.89
C GLY A 190 -3.86 8.87 -26.13
N MET A 191 -4.64 8.87 -27.20
CA MET A 191 -5.60 7.81 -27.51
C MET A 191 -4.91 6.49 -27.87
N GLY A 192 -3.69 6.55 -28.43
CA GLY A 192 -2.84 5.38 -28.68
C GLY A 192 -1.92 5.00 -27.53
N PHE A 193 -1.90 5.79 -26.44
CA PHE A 193 -1.03 5.58 -25.28
C PHE A 193 -1.72 4.72 -24.21
N THR A 194 -0.94 3.81 -23.60
CA THR A 194 -1.41 2.95 -22.50
C THR A 194 -0.63 3.29 -21.23
N GLY A 195 -0.91 4.46 -20.66
CA GLY A 195 -0.24 4.97 -19.46
C GLY A 195 -0.47 6.47 -19.23
N ASN A 196 0.18 7.01 -18.20
CA ASN A 196 0.18 8.43 -17.87
C ASN A 196 1.62 8.91 -17.76
N PHE A 197 1.95 10.04 -18.40
CA PHE A 197 3.30 10.60 -18.39
C PHE A 197 3.26 12.09 -18.08
N GLY A 198 3.87 12.47 -16.96
CA GLY A 198 4.29 13.83 -16.66
C GLY A 198 5.62 14.15 -17.34
N VAL A 199 5.64 15.06 -18.31
CA VAL A 199 6.85 15.48 -19.03
C VAL A 199 6.91 16.99 -19.14
N LYS A 200 8.10 17.57 -19.27
CA LYS A 200 8.25 19.03 -19.36
C LYS A 200 9.22 19.45 -20.44
N ILE A 201 9.05 20.66 -20.94
CA ILE A 201 9.94 21.31 -21.90
C ILE A 201 10.15 22.76 -21.54
N GLN A 202 11.42 23.17 -21.55
CA GLN A 202 11.84 24.55 -21.37
C GLN A 202 12.43 25.05 -22.69
N VAL A 203 11.64 25.79 -23.46
CA VAL A 203 12.13 26.49 -24.67
C VAL A 203 12.83 27.78 -24.21
N PRO A 204 14.00 28.14 -24.77
CA PRO A 204 14.69 29.37 -24.42
C PRO A 204 13.77 30.59 -24.52
N ASN A 205 13.79 31.45 -23.50
CA ASN A 205 12.98 32.67 -23.39
C ASN A 205 11.46 32.45 -23.38
N GLN A 206 10.99 31.22 -23.13
CA GLN A 206 9.57 30.92 -22.94
C GLN A 206 9.31 30.40 -21.52
N LYS A 207 8.04 30.42 -21.11
CA LYS A 207 7.61 29.78 -19.87
C LYS A 207 7.80 28.26 -20.00
N GLU A 208 8.31 27.58 -18.97
CA GLU A 208 8.35 26.10 -18.95
C GLU A 208 6.94 25.56 -19.17
N ILE A 209 6.81 24.52 -20.01
CA ILE A 209 5.54 23.86 -20.24
C ILE A 209 5.63 22.45 -19.65
N VAL A 210 4.73 22.15 -18.72
CA VAL A 210 4.51 20.83 -18.16
C VAL A 210 3.31 20.19 -18.86
N TYR A 211 3.49 18.96 -19.31
CA TYR A 211 2.47 18.17 -19.97
C TYR A 211 2.08 16.98 -19.10
N SER A 212 0.78 16.78 -18.92
CA SER A 212 0.21 15.51 -18.48
C SER A 212 -0.37 14.81 -19.70
N ILE A 213 0.28 13.73 -20.14
CA ILE A 213 -0.18 12.91 -21.27
C ILE A 213 -0.91 11.71 -20.70
N LEU A 214 -2.20 11.61 -20.98
CA LEU A 214 -3.10 10.60 -20.40
C LEU A 214 -3.63 9.64 -21.45
N GLY A 215 -3.51 8.35 -21.17
CA GLY A 215 -4.19 7.30 -21.91
C GLY A 215 -5.70 7.23 -21.65
N ALA A 216 -6.42 6.53 -22.52
CA ALA A 216 -7.82 6.16 -22.29
C ALA A 216 -7.92 4.73 -21.71
N TRP A 217 -8.67 4.54 -20.61
CA TRP A 217 -8.88 3.23 -19.97
C TRP A 217 -10.33 2.93 -19.60
N GLY A 218 -11.27 3.81 -19.95
CA GLY A 218 -12.70 3.56 -19.85
C GLY A 218 -13.37 3.80 -21.19
N PHE A 219 -14.31 2.94 -21.56
CA PHE A 219 -15.04 3.01 -22.83
C PHE A 219 -16.52 2.72 -22.60
N ASP A 220 -17.41 3.36 -23.36
CA ASP A 220 -18.84 3.04 -23.39
C ASP A 220 -19.14 1.86 -24.34
N ASP A 221 -20.41 1.47 -24.41
CA ASP A 221 -20.86 0.34 -25.24
C ASP A 221 -20.64 0.58 -26.75
N ASP A 222 -20.56 1.84 -27.17
CA ASP A 222 -20.21 2.25 -28.54
C ASP A 222 -18.69 2.28 -28.77
N GLY A 223 -17.90 1.96 -27.74
CA GLY A 223 -16.45 1.96 -27.79
C GLY A 223 -15.80 3.33 -27.66
N ASN A 224 -16.54 4.40 -27.36
CA ASN A 224 -15.98 5.74 -27.21
C ASN A 224 -15.35 5.93 -25.81
N PRO A 225 -14.28 6.72 -25.68
CA PRO A 225 -13.61 6.93 -24.40
C PRO A 225 -14.54 7.63 -23.40
N VAL A 226 -14.52 7.14 -22.16
CA VAL A 226 -15.31 7.64 -21.04
C VAL A 226 -14.38 8.13 -19.94
N TYR A 227 -14.47 9.43 -19.68
CA TYR A 227 -13.76 10.10 -18.60
C TYR A 227 -14.75 10.45 -17.50
N THR A 228 -14.51 9.95 -16.29
CA THR A 228 -15.31 10.26 -15.11
C THR A 228 -14.43 10.41 -13.88
N THR A 229 -14.96 11.14 -12.90
CA THR A 229 -14.36 11.27 -11.56
C THR A 229 -14.33 9.93 -10.79
N LYS A 230 -15.06 8.91 -11.24
CA LYS A 230 -15.10 7.57 -10.60
C LYS A 230 -14.02 6.62 -11.11
N ASN A 231 -13.35 6.96 -12.21
CA ASN A 231 -12.39 6.08 -12.87
C ASN A 231 -10.93 6.54 -12.68
N GLY A 232 -10.63 7.35 -11.66
CA GLY A 232 -9.25 7.71 -11.29
C GLY A 232 -8.64 8.90 -12.05
N TYR A 233 -9.36 9.50 -13.01
CA TYR A 233 -8.83 10.59 -13.84
C TYR A 233 -8.61 11.88 -13.06
N THR A 234 -9.50 12.21 -12.12
CA THR A 234 -9.39 13.42 -11.31
C THR A 234 -8.17 13.34 -10.40
N GLU A 235 -7.99 12.21 -9.73
CA GLU A 235 -6.87 11.91 -8.84
C GLU A 235 -5.55 11.97 -9.60
N THR A 236 -5.52 11.42 -10.82
CA THR A 236 -4.35 11.49 -11.70
C THR A 236 -4.01 12.93 -12.07
N ILE A 237 -4.96 13.74 -12.55
CA ILE A 237 -4.64 15.12 -12.91
C ILE A 237 -4.24 15.95 -11.68
N VAL A 238 -4.93 15.77 -10.56
CA VAL A 238 -4.56 16.44 -9.31
C VAL A 238 -3.12 16.09 -8.93
N HIS A 239 -2.75 14.82 -9.02
CA HIS A 239 -1.38 14.37 -8.81
C HIS A 239 -0.37 15.06 -9.74
N GLU A 240 -0.62 15.00 -11.06
CA GLU A 240 0.29 15.60 -12.05
C GLU A 240 0.42 17.12 -11.89
N PHE A 241 -0.66 17.82 -11.53
CA PHE A 241 -0.62 19.27 -11.33
C PHE A 241 0.16 19.66 -10.07
N ASN A 242 0.15 18.83 -9.03
CA ASN A 242 0.93 19.09 -7.81
C ASN A 242 2.45 19.06 -8.06
N HIS A 243 2.94 18.33 -9.08
CA HIS A 243 4.37 18.35 -9.43
C HIS A 243 4.87 19.76 -9.80
N SER A 244 4.04 20.61 -10.43
CA SER A 244 4.38 22.00 -10.78
C SER A 244 4.59 22.91 -9.56
N PHE A 245 4.21 22.48 -8.36
CA PHE A 245 4.38 23.25 -7.13
C PHE A 245 5.35 22.60 -6.15
N VAL A 246 5.60 21.29 -6.27
CA VAL A 246 6.41 20.53 -5.31
C VAL A 246 7.87 20.39 -5.77
N ASN A 247 8.11 20.12 -7.05
CA ASN A 247 9.45 19.74 -7.52
C ASN A 247 10.52 20.81 -7.19
N TYR A 248 10.22 22.09 -7.46
CA TYR A 248 11.17 23.18 -7.19
C TYR A 248 11.43 23.40 -5.69
N LEU A 249 10.50 22.99 -4.81
CA LEU A 249 10.69 23.07 -3.36
C LEU A 249 11.75 22.07 -2.91
N GLN A 250 11.75 20.88 -3.50
CA GLN A 250 12.68 19.80 -3.13
C GLN A 250 14.10 20.01 -3.64
N ASP A 251 14.27 20.58 -4.84
CA ASP A 251 15.59 20.94 -5.38
C ASP A 251 16.40 21.82 -4.40
N ASN A 252 15.71 22.62 -3.58
CA ASN A 252 16.33 23.54 -2.63
C ASN A 252 16.60 22.93 -1.24
N ILE A 253 16.05 21.75 -0.93
CA ILE A 253 16.15 21.13 0.41
C ILE A 253 16.75 19.73 0.41
N GLU A 254 17.23 19.23 -0.75
CA GLU A 254 17.86 17.91 -0.88
C GLU A 254 18.90 17.66 0.21
N LYS A 255 19.82 18.62 0.42
CA LYS A 255 20.88 18.52 1.44
C LYS A 255 20.34 18.40 2.87
N ASP A 256 19.21 19.03 3.15
CA ASP A 256 18.59 18.97 4.49
C ASP A 256 17.84 17.65 4.71
N LEU A 257 17.43 16.96 3.63
CA LEU A 257 16.76 15.67 3.69
C LEU A 257 17.73 14.48 3.68
N GLU A 258 18.94 14.64 3.14
CA GLU A 258 19.95 13.60 3.03
C GLU A 258 20.18 12.78 4.33
N PRO A 259 20.23 13.37 5.55
CA PRO A 259 20.42 12.61 6.80
C PRO A 259 19.25 11.67 7.18
N TYR A 260 18.10 11.83 6.53
CA TYR A 260 16.83 11.16 6.85
C TYR A 260 16.36 10.24 5.72
N GLY A 261 16.53 10.67 4.47
CA GLY A 261 15.95 10.04 3.28
C GLY A 261 16.23 8.55 3.17
N ASP A 262 17.50 8.16 3.26
CA ASP A 262 17.89 6.75 3.17
C ASP A 262 17.30 5.89 4.28
N LYS A 263 17.13 6.43 5.50
CA LYS A 263 16.55 5.69 6.64
C LYS A 263 15.08 5.39 6.41
N ILE A 264 14.35 6.34 5.82
CA ILE A 264 12.93 6.20 5.48
C ILE A 264 12.78 5.23 4.31
N TYR A 265 13.52 5.49 3.22
CA TYR A 265 13.44 4.73 1.98
C TYR A 265 13.81 3.25 2.15
N LYS A 266 14.81 2.94 2.99
CA LYS A 266 15.31 1.57 3.18
C LYS A 266 14.24 0.55 3.56
N ILE A 267 13.18 0.95 4.26
CA ILE A 267 12.09 0.03 4.66
C ILE A 267 11.30 -0.49 3.45
N VAL A 268 11.08 0.37 2.45
CA VAL A 268 10.19 0.11 1.32
C VAL A 268 10.93 0.10 -0.03
N LYS A 269 12.27 0.13 0.00
CA LYS A 269 13.14 0.19 -1.19
C LYS A 269 12.78 -0.85 -2.25
N LYS A 270 12.48 -2.09 -1.84
CA LYS A 270 12.12 -3.15 -2.78
C LYS A 270 10.82 -2.80 -3.51
N ASP A 271 9.76 -2.49 -2.75
CA ASP A 271 8.44 -2.19 -3.31
C ASP A 271 8.44 -0.91 -4.15
N LEU A 272 9.25 0.08 -3.79
CA LEU A 272 9.37 1.34 -4.53
C LEU A 272 10.20 1.19 -5.81
N ASN A 273 11.28 0.39 -5.79
CA ASN A 273 12.04 0.04 -6.99
C ASN A 273 11.15 -0.63 -8.05
N GLU A 274 10.28 -1.55 -7.64
CA GLU A 274 9.32 -2.23 -8.53
C GLU A 274 8.29 -1.25 -9.12
N GLN A 275 8.11 -0.10 -8.49
CA GLN A 275 7.28 1.01 -8.95
C GLN A 275 8.09 2.13 -9.64
N ALA A 276 9.34 1.86 -10.04
CA ALA A 276 10.25 2.78 -10.71
C ALA A 276 10.77 3.98 -9.86
N TYR A 277 10.59 3.96 -8.54
CA TYR A 277 11.21 4.91 -7.62
C TYR A 277 12.49 4.30 -7.05
N SER A 278 13.63 4.57 -7.69
CA SER A 278 14.89 3.86 -7.40
C SER A 278 15.77 4.45 -6.29
N ASP A 279 15.48 5.67 -5.86
CA ASP A 279 16.29 6.44 -4.91
C ASP A 279 15.40 7.19 -3.91
N TRP A 280 16.00 7.56 -2.77
CA TRP A 280 15.27 8.19 -1.67
C TRP A 280 14.76 9.58 -2.03
N LEU A 281 15.48 10.36 -2.85
CA LEU A 281 15.11 11.74 -3.17
C LEU A 281 13.84 11.75 -4.03
N THR A 282 13.83 10.95 -5.10
CA THR A 282 12.65 10.77 -5.96
C THR A 282 11.47 10.26 -5.13
N ALA A 283 11.68 9.30 -4.23
CA ALA A 283 10.62 8.77 -3.37
C ALA A 283 10.07 9.82 -2.39
N LEU A 284 10.92 10.60 -1.72
CA LEU A 284 10.44 11.65 -0.80
C LEU A 284 9.73 12.79 -1.54
N ASN A 285 10.20 13.16 -2.74
CA ASN A 285 9.52 14.12 -3.61
C ASN A 285 8.10 13.66 -3.96
N GLU A 286 8.01 12.43 -4.43
CA GLU A 286 6.74 11.78 -4.72
C GLU A 286 5.82 11.70 -3.49
N GLY A 287 6.37 11.40 -2.31
CA GLY A 287 5.60 11.35 -1.06
C GLY A 287 4.97 12.70 -0.70
N LEU A 288 5.65 13.82 -0.96
CA LEU A 288 5.08 15.16 -0.72
C LEU A 288 3.98 15.50 -1.74
N VAL A 289 4.14 15.10 -3.01
CA VAL A 289 3.08 15.21 -4.03
C VAL A 289 1.85 14.43 -3.61
N ARG A 290 2.02 13.17 -3.20
CA ARG A 290 0.93 12.30 -2.71
C ARG A 290 0.24 12.87 -1.47
N ALA A 291 0.98 13.49 -0.55
CA ALA A 291 0.39 14.19 0.58
C ALA A 291 -0.45 15.41 0.15
N ALA A 292 -0.01 16.18 -0.85
CA ALA A 292 -0.77 17.29 -1.40
C ALA A 292 -2.06 16.85 -2.12
N VAL A 293 -2.04 15.68 -2.80
CA VAL A 293 -3.26 15.08 -3.39
C VAL A 293 -4.30 14.77 -2.31
N ILE A 294 -3.88 14.20 -1.18
CA ILE A 294 -4.78 13.93 -0.05
C ILE A 294 -5.38 15.23 0.49
N GLU A 295 -4.57 16.28 0.61
CA GLU A 295 -5.01 17.59 1.08
C GLU A 295 -5.97 18.29 0.10
N TYR A 296 -5.76 18.11 -1.21
CA TYR A 296 -6.69 18.58 -2.21
C TYR A 296 -8.10 18.02 -1.99
N PHE A 297 -8.22 16.72 -1.73
CA PHE A 297 -9.50 16.08 -1.42
C PHE A 297 -10.00 16.37 0.01
N ALA A 298 -9.19 17.00 0.85
CA ALA A 298 -9.57 17.42 2.20
C ALA A 298 -10.11 18.86 2.24
N SER A 299 -9.54 19.79 1.47
CA SER A 299 -9.77 21.23 1.67
C SER A 299 -10.13 22.04 0.42
N SER A 300 -10.14 21.43 -0.78
CA SER A 300 -10.63 22.13 -1.98
C SER A 300 -12.15 22.33 -1.97
N LYS A 301 -12.68 23.16 -2.89
CA LYS A 301 -14.12 23.27 -3.15
C LYS A 301 -14.74 21.95 -3.62
N LYS A 302 -13.91 20.98 -4.00
CA LYS A 302 -14.26 19.64 -4.48
C LYS A 302 -13.85 18.57 -3.45
N ALA A 303 -13.65 18.97 -2.19
CA ALA A 303 -13.32 18.06 -1.11
C ALA A 303 -14.31 16.90 -1.00
N ASP A 304 -13.76 15.69 -0.88
CA ASP A 304 -14.53 14.47 -0.70
C ASP A 304 -13.81 13.62 0.35
N ALA A 305 -14.39 13.56 1.56
CA ALA A 305 -13.80 12.80 2.66
C ALA A 305 -13.70 11.29 2.36
N LYS A 306 -14.55 10.72 1.49
CA LYS A 306 -14.40 9.34 1.06
C LYS A 306 -13.14 9.21 0.21
N LEU A 307 -13.00 10.05 -0.81
CA LEU A 307 -11.85 10.01 -1.71
C LEU A 307 -10.55 10.33 -0.96
N LYS A 308 -10.56 11.30 -0.03
CA LYS A 308 -9.45 11.55 0.91
C LYS A 308 -8.99 10.26 1.60
N ASN A 309 -9.93 9.50 2.17
CA ASN A 309 -9.62 8.25 2.88
C ASN A 309 -9.15 7.14 1.93
N GLU A 310 -9.73 7.04 0.74
CA GLU A 310 -9.28 6.12 -0.31
C GLU A 310 -7.84 6.43 -0.74
N GLN A 311 -7.51 7.71 -0.95
CA GLN A 311 -6.15 8.15 -1.28
C GLN A 311 -5.18 7.88 -0.11
N PHE A 312 -5.56 8.20 1.13
CA PHE A 312 -4.76 7.83 2.30
C PHE A 312 -4.38 6.35 2.31
N PHE A 313 -5.37 5.47 2.11
CA PHE A 313 -5.17 4.02 2.07
C PHE A 313 -4.33 3.60 0.86
N HIS A 314 -4.64 4.11 -0.33
CA HIS A 314 -3.93 3.79 -1.56
C HIS A 314 -2.46 4.17 -1.46
N GLU A 315 -2.16 5.40 -1.05
CA GLU A 315 -0.81 5.93 -1.02
C GLU A 315 0.05 5.28 0.07
N THR A 316 -0.53 5.10 1.25
CA THR A 316 0.18 4.53 2.39
C THR A 316 0.39 3.02 2.22
N TYR A 317 -0.69 2.25 1.98
CA TYR A 317 -0.63 0.78 2.01
C TYR A 317 -0.38 0.14 0.64
N LEU A 318 -1.02 0.62 -0.44
CA LEU A 318 -0.87 0.01 -1.77
C LEU A 318 0.41 0.50 -2.47
N ARG A 319 0.73 1.79 -2.38
CA ARG A 319 1.92 2.39 -2.98
C ARG A 319 3.15 2.38 -2.08
N LYS A 320 3.00 2.05 -0.79
CA LYS A 320 4.06 1.90 0.22
C LYS A 320 4.70 3.21 0.69
N PHE A 321 4.07 4.35 0.47
CA PHE A 321 4.54 5.65 0.97
C PHE A 321 4.12 5.84 2.43
N TYR A 322 4.67 5.01 3.32
CA TYR A 322 4.20 4.90 4.71
C TYR A 322 4.31 6.18 5.54
N TRP A 323 5.11 7.15 5.11
CA TRP A 323 5.32 8.44 5.79
C TRP A 323 4.34 9.53 5.36
N VAL A 324 3.54 9.31 4.31
CA VAL A 324 2.55 10.27 3.81
C VAL A 324 1.60 10.76 4.92
N PRO A 325 1.09 9.92 5.84
CA PRO A 325 0.25 10.41 6.93
C PRO A 325 0.90 11.46 7.86
N ASP A 326 2.20 11.35 8.12
CA ASP A 326 2.93 12.35 8.91
C ASP A 326 3.11 13.66 8.13
N LEU A 327 3.32 13.58 6.81
CA LEU A 327 3.37 14.77 5.94
C LEU A 327 2.02 15.49 5.91
N VAL A 328 0.93 14.74 5.71
CA VAL A 328 -0.43 15.26 5.75
C VAL A 328 -0.69 15.97 7.09
N SER A 329 -0.37 15.31 8.21
CA SER A 329 -0.50 15.92 9.54
C SER A 329 0.31 17.22 9.69
N SER A 330 1.52 17.28 9.11
CA SER A 330 2.33 18.50 9.09
C SER A 330 1.72 19.59 8.20
N ILE A 331 1.15 19.23 7.05
CA ILE A 331 0.50 20.17 6.13
C ILE A 331 -0.80 20.74 6.74
N GLU A 332 -1.54 19.96 7.52
CA GLU A 332 -2.70 20.47 8.27
C GLU A 332 -2.28 21.56 9.28
N ILE A 333 -1.08 21.45 9.89
CA ILE A 333 -0.52 22.50 10.75
C ILE A 333 -0.18 23.74 9.92
N TYR A 334 0.43 23.55 8.74
CA TYR A 334 0.70 24.64 7.81
C TYR A 334 -0.56 25.43 7.47
N GLN A 335 -1.63 24.74 7.06
CA GLN A 335 -2.90 25.38 6.69
C GLN A 335 -3.54 26.15 7.85
N LYS A 336 -3.34 25.73 9.10
CA LYS A 336 -3.83 26.43 10.30
C LYS A 336 -2.98 27.63 10.72
N ASN A 337 -1.77 27.79 10.17
CA ASN A 337 -0.79 28.79 10.59
C ASN A 337 -0.31 29.68 9.43
N ARG A 338 -1.21 30.01 8.50
CA ARG A 338 -0.89 30.74 7.26
C ARG A 338 -0.39 32.16 7.48
N ASP A 339 -0.78 32.81 8.57
CA ASP A 339 -0.25 34.14 8.93
C ASP A 339 1.27 34.10 9.19
N LYS A 340 1.76 33.00 9.75
CA LYS A 340 3.19 32.78 10.00
C LYS A 340 3.90 32.15 8.80
N PHE A 341 3.20 31.27 8.08
CA PHE A 341 3.71 30.53 6.95
C PHE A 341 2.84 30.80 5.71
N PRO A 342 3.03 31.95 5.02
CA PRO A 342 2.17 32.33 3.92
C PRO A 342 2.28 31.39 2.71
N THR A 343 3.39 30.67 2.56
CA THR A 343 3.67 29.75 1.45
C THR A 343 4.11 28.38 1.97
N LEU A 344 3.92 27.31 1.20
CA LEU A 344 4.45 26.00 1.57
C LEU A 344 5.98 26.04 1.66
N GLU A 345 6.62 26.85 0.81
CA GLU A 345 8.06 27.11 0.83
C GLU A 345 8.56 27.62 2.18
N SER A 346 7.87 28.60 2.79
CA SER A 346 8.27 29.10 4.11
C SER A 346 8.00 28.09 5.23
N TYR A 347 7.20 27.06 4.97
CA TYR A 347 6.92 25.95 5.88
C TYR A 347 7.85 24.74 5.69
N MET A 348 8.66 24.68 4.62
CA MET A 348 9.55 23.53 4.35
C MET A 348 10.45 23.13 5.55
N PRO A 349 11.00 24.05 6.37
CA PRO A 349 11.75 23.66 7.57
C PRO A 349 10.94 22.81 8.57
N ASN A 350 9.62 22.97 8.63
CA ASN A 350 8.75 22.14 9.46
C ASN A 350 8.47 20.77 8.82
N LEU A 351 8.35 20.71 7.49
CA LEU A 351 8.24 19.43 6.77
C LEU A 351 9.52 18.59 6.92
N ILE A 352 10.70 19.22 6.88
CA ILE A 352 11.98 18.53 7.16
C ILE A 352 11.97 17.90 8.56
N LYS A 353 11.40 18.59 9.57
CA LYS A 353 11.23 18.01 10.92
C LYS A 353 10.27 16.82 10.94
N ALA A 354 9.25 16.80 10.09
CA ALA A 354 8.39 15.63 9.94
C ALA A 354 9.19 14.43 9.40
N TYR A 355 10.00 14.63 8.35
CA TYR A 355 10.92 13.60 7.86
C TYR A 355 11.94 13.15 8.92
N GLU A 356 12.53 14.08 9.66
CA GLU A 356 13.41 13.77 10.78
C GLU A 356 12.71 12.84 11.79
N ALA A 357 11.48 13.18 12.20
CA ALA A 357 10.71 12.38 13.16
C ALA A 357 10.41 10.96 12.63
N VAL A 358 10.01 10.84 11.36
CA VAL A 358 9.83 9.54 10.70
C VAL A 358 11.13 8.74 10.72
N SER A 359 12.27 9.37 10.39
CA SER A 359 13.57 8.71 10.29
C SER A 359 14.13 8.20 11.62
N LYS A 360 13.68 8.76 12.76
CA LYS A 360 14.11 8.34 14.10
C LYS A 360 13.58 6.95 14.48
N ASN A 361 12.36 6.62 14.05
CA ASN A 361 11.71 5.33 14.37
C ASN A 361 10.91 4.77 13.18
N PRO A 362 11.54 4.51 12.03
CA PRO A 362 10.83 4.33 10.77
C PRO A 362 9.96 3.06 10.75
N ILE A 363 10.36 1.99 11.46
CA ILE A 363 9.55 0.76 11.61
C ILE A 363 8.28 1.01 12.44
N ASN A 364 8.40 1.76 13.54
CA ASN A 364 7.24 2.07 14.39
C ASN A 364 6.28 3.01 13.66
N THR A 365 6.82 4.00 12.94
CA THR A 365 6.02 4.89 12.09
C THR A 365 5.29 4.12 11.01
N TYR A 366 5.98 3.17 10.34
CA TYR A 366 5.35 2.27 9.38
C TYR A 366 4.16 1.53 10.01
N LYS A 367 4.38 0.82 11.13
CA LYS A 367 3.31 0.07 11.83
C LYS A 367 2.12 0.97 12.17
N LYS A 368 2.38 2.09 12.86
CA LYS A 368 1.37 3.08 13.26
C LYS A 368 0.55 3.58 12.07
N ASN A 369 1.21 3.95 10.97
CA ASN A 369 0.55 4.54 9.82
C ASN A 369 -0.21 3.51 8.99
N MET A 370 0.25 2.25 8.94
CA MET A 370 -0.56 1.16 8.40
C MET A 370 -1.83 0.98 9.23
N GLU A 371 -1.72 0.83 10.55
CA GLU A 371 -2.88 0.68 11.44
C GLU A 371 -3.88 1.83 11.25
N LEU A 372 -3.39 3.07 11.21
CA LEU A 372 -4.20 4.27 10.96
C LEU A 372 -5.04 4.14 9.69
N VAL A 373 -4.45 3.82 8.54
CA VAL A 373 -5.20 3.82 7.27
C VAL A 373 -6.21 2.68 7.17
N PHE A 374 -6.00 1.58 7.89
CA PHE A 374 -7.01 0.52 8.03
C PHE A 374 -8.15 0.88 9.00
N THR A 375 -8.06 2.02 9.72
CA THR A 375 -9.19 2.52 10.52
C THR A 375 -10.13 3.44 9.75
N LEU A 376 -9.67 3.99 8.62
CA LEU A 376 -10.39 5.04 7.89
C LEU A 376 -11.62 4.48 7.16
N PRO A 377 -12.82 5.06 7.35
CA PRO A 377 -14.03 4.64 6.64
C PRO A 377 -13.93 5.03 5.17
N ILE A 378 -14.23 4.08 4.28
CA ILE A 378 -14.28 4.28 2.82
C ILE A 378 -15.74 4.36 2.36
N ASN A 379 -16.62 3.50 2.87
CA ASN A 379 -18.03 3.49 2.50
C ASN A 379 -18.87 4.12 3.62
N LYS A 380 -19.51 5.25 3.32
CA LYS A 380 -20.35 6.01 4.28
C LYS A 380 -21.77 5.46 4.44
N ASN A 381 -22.13 4.42 3.70
CA ASN A 381 -23.44 3.80 3.85
C ASN A 381 -23.49 3.12 5.22
N PHE A 382 -24.39 3.57 6.11
CA PHE A 382 -24.56 2.99 7.46
C PHE A 382 -24.92 1.50 7.42
N ASN A 383 -25.48 1.02 6.30
CA ASN A 383 -25.80 -0.38 6.06
C ASN A 383 -24.64 -1.17 5.44
N SER A 384 -23.45 -0.58 5.26
CA SER A 384 -22.27 -1.33 4.79
C SER A 384 -21.97 -2.47 5.76
N PRO A 385 -21.71 -3.71 5.27
CA PRO A 385 -21.27 -4.80 6.13
C PRO A 385 -19.97 -4.46 6.87
N LYS A 386 -19.75 -5.12 8.01
CA LYS A 386 -18.57 -4.95 8.86
C LYS A 386 -18.02 -6.30 9.25
N ILE A 387 -16.69 -6.37 9.37
CA ILE A 387 -16.05 -7.45 10.10
C ILE A 387 -16.14 -7.08 11.59
N ILE A 388 -16.91 -7.86 12.34
CA ILE A 388 -17.20 -7.59 13.75
C ILE A 388 -16.24 -8.31 14.69
N ASP A 389 -15.64 -9.42 14.26
CA ASP A 389 -14.73 -10.19 15.10
C ASP A 389 -13.82 -11.13 14.30
N PHE A 390 -12.80 -11.65 14.97
CA PHE A 390 -11.91 -12.69 14.47
C PHE A 390 -11.68 -13.77 15.54
N SER A 391 -11.47 -15.00 15.10
CA SER A 391 -10.97 -16.10 15.93
C SER A 391 -9.70 -16.68 15.30
N PRO A 392 -8.53 -16.60 15.94
CA PRO A 392 -8.23 -15.89 17.19
C PRO A 392 -8.52 -14.39 17.10
N LYS A 393 -8.68 -13.73 18.25
CA LYS A 393 -8.94 -12.29 18.32
C LYS A 393 -7.89 -11.47 17.57
N ASN A 394 -8.31 -10.36 16.97
CA ASN A 394 -7.38 -9.43 16.34
C ASN A 394 -6.39 -8.86 17.37
N ASN A 395 -5.14 -8.69 16.96
CA ASN A 395 -4.00 -8.31 17.78
C ASN A 395 -3.70 -9.27 18.94
N ALA A 396 -4.21 -10.51 18.89
CA ALA A 396 -3.94 -11.50 19.92
C ALA A 396 -2.44 -11.83 19.98
N GLN A 397 -1.95 -12.05 21.19
CA GLN A 397 -0.58 -12.44 21.44
C GLN A 397 -0.54 -13.87 21.96
N ASN A 398 0.61 -14.52 21.84
CA ASN A 398 0.84 -15.86 22.37
C ASN A 398 -0.04 -16.93 21.73
N ILE A 399 -0.34 -16.79 20.43
CA ILE A 399 -1.06 -17.80 19.67
C ILE A 399 -0.17 -19.03 19.46
N SER A 400 -0.76 -20.21 19.64
CA SER A 400 -0.05 -21.46 19.42
C SER A 400 0.34 -21.62 17.95
N THR A 401 1.52 -22.19 17.70
CA THR A 401 2.02 -22.42 16.34
C THR A 401 1.30 -23.55 15.61
N ASP A 402 0.52 -24.37 16.32
CA ASP A 402 -0.26 -25.47 15.76
C ASP A 402 -1.71 -25.12 15.41
N ILE A 403 -2.08 -23.83 15.52
CA ILE A 403 -3.37 -23.34 15.05
C ILE A 403 -3.66 -23.78 13.61
N LYS A 404 -4.88 -24.25 13.39
CA LYS A 404 -5.31 -24.83 12.11
C LYS A 404 -6.24 -23.93 11.31
N GLU A 405 -6.86 -22.96 11.95
CA GLU A 405 -7.92 -22.17 11.36
C GLU A 405 -7.93 -20.75 11.91
N ILE A 406 -8.31 -19.81 11.03
CA ILE A 406 -8.70 -18.44 11.38
C ILE A 406 -10.12 -18.24 10.89
N VAL A 407 -11.00 -17.68 11.71
CA VAL A 407 -12.40 -17.38 11.37
C VAL A 407 -12.63 -15.88 11.44
N LEU A 408 -13.30 -15.35 10.42
CA LEU A 408 -13.79 -13.97 10.37
C LEU A 408 -15.29 -13.93 10.54
N PHE A 409 -15.79 -12.99 11.33
CA PHE A 409 -17.22 -12.84 11.59
C PHE A 409 -17.73 -11.53 10.99
N PHE A 410 -18.83 -11.60 10.24
CA PHE A 410 -19.52 -10.45 9.65
C PHE A 410 -20.84 -10.18 10.36
N ASP A 411 -21.27 -8.92 10.42
CA ASP A 411 -22.62 -8.56 10.90
C ASP A 411 -23.72 -8.95 9.90
N LYS A 412 -23.37 -9.08 8.62
CA LYS A 412 -24.26 -9.36 7.49
C LYS A 412 -23.84 -10.59 6.70
N GLU A 413 -24.80 -11.13 5.95
CA GLU A 413 -24.56 -12.20 5.00
C GLU A 413 -23.72 -11.70 3.82
N MET A 414 -22.64 -12.43 3.52
CA MET A 414 -21.65 -12.09 2.52
C MET A 414 -21.79 -12.95 1.25
N LEU A 415 -21.41 -12.39 0.11
CA LEU A 415 -21.15 -13.14 -1.10
C LEU A 415 -19.80 -13.85 -0.98
N TYR A 416 -19.67 -15.01 -1.63
CA TYR A 416 -18.39 -15.70 -1.69
C TYR A 416 -17.44 -14.95 -2.64
N ASN A 417 -16.65 -14.05 -2.06
CA ASN A 417 -15.58 -13.31 -2.71
C ASN A 417 -14.46 -13.15 -1.69
N TYR A 418 -13.21 -13.43 -2.08
CA TYR A 418 -12.05 -13.25 -1.23
C TYR A 418 -11.17 -12.12 -1.79
N ASN A 419 -11.23 -10.94 -1.18
CA ASN A 419 -10.22 -9.90 -1.38
C ASN A 419 -9.26 -9.84 -0.18
N ILE A 420 -8.58 -10.96 0.03
CA ILE A 420 -7.58 -11.13 1.07
C ILE A 420 -6.22 -10.90 0.42
N LYS A 421 -5.48 -9.91 0.94
CA LYS A 421 -4.17 -9.50 0.44
C LYS A 421 -3.09 -9.84 1.44
N GLN A 422 -1.85 -9.82 0.96
CA GLN A 422 -0.67 -9.94 1.81
C GLN A 422 -0.68 -8.84 2.88
N PRO A 423 -0.28 -9.14 4.11
CA PRO A 423 -0.21 -8.13 5.14
C PRO A 423 0.87 -7.09 4.80
N PRO A 424 0.76 -5.89 5.38
CA PRO A 424 1.86 -4.93 5.33
C PRO A 424 3.08 -5.44 6.13
N PHE A 425 4.26 -4.90 5.84
CA PHE A 425 5.43 -5.09 6.69
C PHE A 425 5.13 -4.63 8.14
N PRO A 426 5.76 -5.21 9.19
CA PRO A 426 6.64 -6.37 9.21
C PRO A 426 5.91 -7.70 9.44
N TYR A 427 4.59 -7.74 9.29
CA TYR A 427 3.82 -8.94 9.54
C TYR A 427 4.14 -10.01 8.49
N SER A 428 4.34 -11.24 8.96
CA SER A 428 4.55 -12.41 8.12
C SER A 428 3.26 -12.87 7.47
N THR A 429 3.40 -13.46 6.29
CA THR A 429 2.29 -14.01 5.51
C THR A 429 1.76 -15.30 6.14
N ILE A 430 0.44 -15.46 6.16
CA ILE A 430 -0.20 -16.68 6.69
C ILE A 430 -0.21 -17.75 5.59
N PRO A 431 0.22 -19.00 5.87
CA PRO A 431 0.19 -20.08 4.88
C PRO A 431 -1.24 -20.64 4.72
N ILE A 432 -2.07 -19.93 3.96
CA ILE A 432 -3.47 -20.32 3.67
C ILE A 432 -3.50 -21.59 2.82
N ASP A 433 -4.34 -22.55 3.20
CA ASP A 433 -4.66 -23.77 2.45
C ASP A 433 -5.96 -23.63 1.66
N SER A 434 -7.04 -23.29 2.37
CA SER A 434 -8.36 -23.08 1.78
C SER A 434 -9.13 -22.00 2.52
N ILE A 435 -10.08 -21.40 1.81
CA ILE A 435 -11.00 -20.38 2.33
C ILE A 435 -12.41 -20.90 2.05
N LYS A 436 -13.29 -20.85 3.05
CA LYS A 436 -14.68 -21.30 2.92
C LYS A 436 -15.61 -20.28 3.56
N LEU A 437 -16.72 -19.99 2.88
CA LEU A 437 -17.84 -19.25 3.47
C LEU A 437 -18.76 -20.25 4.17
N SER A 438 -19.17 -19.92 5.39
CA SER A 438 -20.13 -20.74 6.14
C SER A 438 -21.50 -20.79 5.46
N GLU A 439 -22.33 -21.76 5.85
CA GLU A 439 -23.71 -21.85 5.37
C GLU A 439 -24.54 -20.62 5.76
N SER A 440 -24.27 -20.03 6.93
CA SER A 440 -24.87 -18.77 7.38
C SER A 440 -24.45 -17.56 6.55
N LYS A 441 -23.39 -17.70 5.74
CA LYS A 441 -22.73 -16.61 4.99
C LYS A 441 -22.21 -15.47 5.84
N LYS A 442 -22.17 -15.63 7.17
CA LYS A 442 -21.66 -14.61 8.11
C LYS A 442 -20.26 -14.93 8.61
N GLU A 443 -19.68 -16.04 8.18
CA GLU A 443 -18.36 -16.47 8.63
C GLU A 443 -17.49 -16.90 7.45
N ILE A 444 -16.24 -16.46 7.45
CA ILE A 444 -15.22 -16.98 6.53
C ILE A 444 -14.18 -17.74 7.34
N HIS A 445 -14.01 -19.01 6.99
CA HIS A 445 -13.07 -19.94 7.57
C HIS A 445 -11.83 -20.04 6.68
N ILE A 446 -10.66 -19.76 7.26
CA ILE A 446 -9.37 -19.80 6.59
C ILE A 446 -8.55 -20.92 7.23
N SER A 447 -8.40 -22.04 6.53
CA SER A 447 -7.59 -23.17 6.98
C SER A 447 -6.11 -22.94 6.66
N LEU A 448 -5.22 -23.36 7.57
CA LEU A 448 -3.78 -23.19 7.44
C LEU A 448 -3.12 -24.47 6.91
N LYS A 449 -2.24 -24.32 5.91
CA LYS A 449 -1.54 -25.42 5.23
C LYS A 449 -0.50 -26.11 6.09
N ARG A 450 0.05 -25.39 7.08
CA ARG A 450 1.09 -25.88 7.97
C ARG A 450 1.11 -25.07 9.26
N ASN A 451 1.81 -25.64 10.25
CA ASN A 451 2.11 -24.94 11.49
C ASN A 451 2.88 -23.64 11.22
N LEU A 452 2.67 -22.65 12.08
CA LEU A 452 3.32 -21.35 12.04
C LEU A 452 4.72 -21.39 12.66
N ASN A 453 5.51 -20.37 12.38
CA ASN A 453 6.80 -20.15 13.00
C ASN A 453 6.62 -19.60 14.41
N GLU A 454 7.58 -19.86 15.28
CA GLU A 454 7.66 -19.32 16.63
C GLU A 454 8.04 -17.83 16.62
N ASN A 455 7.63 -17.07 17.66
CA ASN A 455 7.99 -15.66 17.85
C ASN A 455 7.75 -14.78 16.60
N THR A 456 6.67 -15.05 15.87
CA THR A 456 6.41 -14.42 14.58
C THR A 456 5.10 -13.66 14.64
N GLU A 457 5.11 -12.40 14.24
CA GLU A 457 3.90 -11.61 14.00
C GLU A 457 3.35 -11.95 12.62
N TYR A 458 2.07 -12.32 12.54
CA TYR A 458 1.35 -12.64 11.32
C TYR A 458 0.26 -11.62 11.06
N GLY A 459 -0.16 -11.50 9.79
CA GLY A 459 -1.35 -10.71 9.49
C GLY A 459 -2.00 -11.03 8.15
N LEU A 460 -3.18 -10.45 7.96
CA LEU A 460 -3.96 -10.45 6.72
C LEU A 460 -4.61 -9.09 6.53
N ALA A 461 -4.60 -8.61 5.28
CA ALA A 461 -5.32 -7.40 4.89
C ALA A 461 -6.59 -7.78 4.11
N PHE A 462 -7.74 -7.27 4.54
CA PHE A 462 -9.03 -7.46 3.90
C PHE A 462 -9.43 -6.16 3.22
N GLY A 463 -9.55 -6.17 1.90
CA GLY A 463 -9.92 -4.95 1.17
C GLY A 463 -11.41 -4.63 1.27
N ALA A 464 -11.77 -3.35 1.20
CA ALA A 464 -13.15 -2.89 1.38
C ALA A 464 -14.18 -3.41 0.34
N ASN A 465 -13.76 -4.06 -0.74
CA ASN A 465 -14.64 -4.53 -1.83
C ASN A 465 -15.28 -5.92 -1.57
N PHE A 466 -15.12 -6.49 -0.37
CA PHE A 466 -15.97 -7.60 0.08
C PHE A 466 -17.43 -7.17 -0.02
N ARG A 467 -18.29 -8.03 -0.59
CA ARG A 467 -19.68 -7.68 -0.87
C ARG A 467 -20.64 -8.51 -0.03
N SER A 468 -21.62 -7.85 0.57
CA SER A 468 -22.80 -8.51 1.13
C SER A 468 -23.76 -8.98 0.04
N VAL A 469 -24.72 -9.84 0.41
CA VAL A 469 -25.75 -10.36 -0.51
C VAL A 469 -26.63 -9.26 -1.13
N ASP A 470 -26.77 -8.12 -0.45
CA ASP A 470 -27.42 -6.88 -0.95
C ASP A 470 -26.46 -5.99 -1.77
N SER A 471 -25.31 -6.53 -2.20
CA SER A 471 -24.30 -5.88 -3.05
C SER A 471 -23.65 -4.63 -2.45
N LEU A 472 -23.61 -4.51 -1.12
CA LEU A 472 -22.88 -3.43 -0.43
C LEU A 472 -21.44 -3.85 -0.11
N ASN A 473 -20.51 -2.91 -0.25
CA ASN A 473 -19.10 -3.07 0.11
C ASN A 473 -18.89 -2.87 1.63
N LEU A 474 -17.81 -3.44 2.20
CA LEU A 474 -17.44 -3.18 3.61
C LEU A 474 -17.29 -1.69 3.90
N ASP A 475 -17.57 -1.26 5.12
CA ASP A 475 -17.38 0.14 5.55
C ASP A 475 -15.94 0.64 5.37
N LYS A 476 -14.95 -0.25 5.54
CA LYS A 476 -13.52 0.00 5.34
C LYS A 476 -12.74 -1.27 5.02
N SER A 477 -11.45 -1.11 4.73
CA SER A 477 -10.50 -2.22 4.72
C SER A 477 -10.11 -2.58 6.16
N TYR A 478 -9.79 -3.84 6.44
CA TYR A 478 -9.41 -4.32 7.76
C TYR A 478 -8.01 -4.94 7.77
N LEU A 479 -7.27 -4.72 8.85
CA LEU A 479 -6.00 -5.39 9.12
C LEU A 479 -6.20 -6.33 10.32
N TYR A 480 -6.00 -7.62 10.07
CA TYR A 480 -5.95 -8.65 11.10
C TYR A 480 -4.51 -8.98 11.40
N THR A 481 -4.13 -9.02 12.67
CA THR A 481 -2.80 -9.42 13.12
C THR A 481 -2.86 -10.29 14.36
N PHE A 482 -1.83 -11.11 14.57
CA PHE A 482 -1.58 -11.80 15.84
C PHE A 482 -0.10 -12.21 15.94
N SER A 483 0.38 -12.57 17.12
CA SER A 483 1.74 -13.08 17.31
C SER A 483 1.78 -14.46 17.92
N THR A 484 2.74 -15.27 17.46
CA THR A 484 3.00 -16.62 17.98
C THR A 484 4.09 -16.62 19.05
N ILE A 485 4.07 -17.63 19.91
CA ILE A 485 5.13 -17.91 20.90
C ILE A 485 5.93 -19.16 20.52
N PRO A 486 7.10 -19.41 21.16
CA PRO A 486 7.84 -20.64 20.99
C PRO A 486 6.97 -21.85 21.32
N LYS A 487 7.09 -22.94 20.54
CA LYS A 487 6.59 -24.22 21.00
C LYS A 487 7.29 -24.50 22.32
N PRO A 488 6.55 -24.96 23.34
CA PRO A 488 7.15 -25.39 24.59
C PRO A 488 8.34 -26.34 24.34
N LYS A 489 9.56 -25.92 24.66
CA LYS A 489 10.68 -26.89 24.78
C LYS A 489 10.39 -27.76 26.00
N ILE A 490 10.05 -29.02 25.76
CA ILE A 490 9.83 -30.02 26.80
C ILE A 490 11.18 -30.36 27.43
N ASN A 491 11.46 -29.83 28.63
CA ASN A 491 12.71 -30.07 29.38
C ASN A 491 12.49 -31.00 30.59
N SER A 492 11.56 -31.95 30.50
CA SER A 492 11.34 -32.92 31.58
C SER A 492 12.13 -34.20 31.35
N THR A 493 12.98 -34.56 32.31
CA THR A 493 13.68 -35.84 32.33
C THR A 493 13.09 -36.76 33.40
N ILE A 494 12.87 -38.03 33.04
CA ILE A 494 12.57 -39.11 33.98
C ILE A 494 13.86 -39.89 34.18
N SER A 495 14.29 -40.08 35.42
CA SER A 495 15.42 -40.97 35.75
C SER A 495 14.95 -42.07 36.70
N LYS A 496 15.38 -43.30 36.40
CA LYS A 496 15.06 -44.52 37.15
C LYS A 496 16.29 -44.96 37.93
N ASN A 497 16.21 -44.98 39.25
CA ASN A 497 17.19 -45.66 40.10
C ASN A 497 16.57 -46.95 40.68
N LYS A 498 17.37 -47.84 41.28
CA LYS A 498 16.92 -49.17 41.76
C LYS A 498 15.68 -49.15 42.68
N ARG A 499 15.33 -48.02 43.31
CA ARG A 499 14.22 -47.89 44.28
C ARG A 499 13.11 -46.90 43.88
N ASP A 500 13.41 -45.83 43.14
CA ASP A 500 12.48 -44.71 42.90
C ASP A 500 12.50 -44.18 41.45
N PHE A 501 11.38 -43.59 41.03
CA PHE A 501 11.24 -42.75 39.85
C PHE A 501 11.32 -41.27 40.25
N LYS A 502 12.15 -40.50 39.54
CA LYS A 502 12.29 -39.05 39.77
C LYS A 502 11.72 -38.28 38.58
N PHE A 503 10.70 -37.46 38.85
CA PHE A 503 10.13 -36.51 37.91
C PHE A 503 10.63 -35.12 38.26
N THR A 504 11.24 -34.43 37.30
CA THR A 504 11.69 -33.05 37.49
C THR A 504 10.91 -32.13 36.55
N PHE A 505 10.40 -31.03 37.11
CA PHE A 505 9.68 -29.97 36.40
C PHE A 505 10.36 -28.64 36.68
N SER A 506 10.48 -27.77 35.68
CA SER A 506 11.09 -26.44 35.80
C SER A 506 10.06 -25.31 35.71
N THR A 507 10.28 -24.19 36.41
CA THR A 507 9.51 -22.94 36.25
C THR A 507 9.75 -22.28 34.89
N THR A 508 10.69 -22.81 34.11
CA THR A 508 10.93 -22.44 32.71
C THR A 508 10.19 -23.34 31.71
N GLU A 509 9.37 -24.28 32.19
CA GLU A 509 8.56 -25.16 31.34
C GLU A 509 7.22 -24.53 30.96
N ASN A 510 6.95 -24.45 29.65
CA ASN A 510 5.66 -24.04 29.08
C ASN A 510 4.66 -25.21 29.05
N ARG A 511 4.42 -25.88 30.17
CA ARG A 511 3.36 -26.92 30.28
C ARG A 511 2.00 -26.26 30.48
N ILE A 512 0.97 -26.68 29.77
CA ILE A 512 -0.40 -26.24 30.05
C ILE A 512 -0.93 -27.05 31.23
N LEU A 513 -1.39 -26.35 32.26
CA LEU A 513 -2.24 -26.88 33.30
C LEU A 513 -3.68 -26.87 32.81
N THR A 514 -4.34 -28.00 33.03
CA THR A 514 -5.77 -28.14 32.77
C THR A 514 -6.53 -28.09 34.09
N ASP A 515 -7.77 -27.60 34.05
CA ASP A 515 -8.70 -27.83 35.17
C ASP A 515 -9.07 -29.32 35.26
N LEU A 516 -9.89 -29.67 36.25
CA LEU A 516 -10.34 -31.05 36.46
C LEU A 516 -11.17 -31.59 35.28
N ASP A 517 -11.76 -30.70 34.47
CA ASP A 517 -12.50 -31.05 33.25
C ASP A 517 -11.58 -31.23 32.03
N GLY A 518 -10.27 -31.08 32.20
CA GLY A 518 -9.29 -31.21 31.12
C GLY A 518 -9.18 -29.97 30.22
N THR A 519 -9.82 -28.86 30.59
CA THR A 519 -9.78 -27.60 29.83
C THR A 519 -8.44 -26.90 30.07
N PRO A 520 -7.68 -26.54 29.03
CA PRO A 520 -6.50 -25.68 29.15
C PRO A 520 -6.80 -24.36 29.88
N LYS A 521 -6.11 -24.06 30.98
CA LYS A 521 -6.33 -22.81 31.74
C LYS A 521 -5.12 -21.91 31.82
N ILE A 522 -3.97 -22.45 32.20
CA ILE A 522 -2.79 -21.63 32.52
C ILE A 522 -1.51 -22.41 32.28
N TYR A 523 -0.43 -21.74 31.88
CA TYR A 523 0.87 -22.39 31.84
C TYR A 523 1.42 -22.61 33.26
N LEU A 524 2.01 -23.79 33.51
CA LEU A 524 2.64 -24.19 34.78
C LEU A 524 3.65 -23.14 35.24
N GLN A 525 4.48 -22.59 34.34
CA GLN A 525 5.39 -21.49 34.70
C GLN A 525 4.67 -20.25 35.24
N THR A 526 3.55 -19.86 34.63
CA THR A 526 2.76 -18.70 35.02
C THR A 526 2.08 -18.98 36.35
N TYR A 527 1.54 -20.18 36.52
CA TYR A 527 0.95 -20.62 37.77
C TYR A 527 1.99 -20.63 38.90
N LEU A 528 3.20 -21.15 38.66
CA LEU A 528 4.30 -21.24 39.63
C LEU A 528 4.90 -19.87 40.01
N LYS A 529 4.88 -18.88 39.11
CA LYS A 529 5.28 -17.50 39.43
C LYS A 529 4.28 -16.82 40.35
N ASN A 530 2.99 -17.07 40.13
CA ASN A 530 1.91 -16.38 40.82
C ASN A 530 1.45 -17.12 42.07
N ASN A 531 1.72 -18.42 42.17
CA ASN A 531 1.24 -19.29 43.24
C ASN A 531 2.35 -20.19 43.75
N LYS A 532 2.44 -20.33 45.08
CA LYS A 532 3.26 -21.38 45.70
C LYS A 532 2.53 -22.72 45.59
N ILE A 533 3.24 -23.78 45.22
CA ILE A 533 2.69 -25.15 45.34
C ILE A 533 2.64 -25.52 46.83
N LYS A 534 1.42 -25.65 47.36
CA LYS A 534 1.10 -26.08 48.73
C LYS A 534 0.88 -27.60 48.81
N SER A 535 0.33 -28.22 47.75
CA SER A 535 0.09 -29.66 47.69
C SER A 535 0.32 -30.21 46.27
N ILE A 536 0.85 -31.43 46.17
CA ILE A 536 0.76 -32.25 44.95
C ILE A 536 0.29 -33.63 45.34
N LYS A 537 -0.74 -34.11 44.64
CA LYS A 537 -1.25 -35.49 44.78
C LYS A 537 -1.02 -36.24 43.49
N LEU A 538 -0.53 -37.47 43.60
CA LEU A 538 -0.58 -38.40 42.48
C LEU A 538 -2.01 -38.89 42.35
N ILE A 539 -2.59 -38.81 41.15
CA ILE A 539 -3.91 -39.34 40.85
C ILE A 539 -3.74 -40.44 39.80
N GLY A 540 -4.18 -41.66 40.12
CA GLY A 540 -4.22 -42.80 39.21
C GLY A 540 -5.63 -43.07 38.67
N ASP A 541 -5.78 -44.12 37.86
CA ASP A 541 -7.04 -44.51 37.20
C ASP A 541 -8.23 -44.49 38.19
N PHE A 542 -9.26 -43.74 37.82
CA PHE A 542 -10.20 -43.10 38.74
C PHE A 542 -11.26 -44.07 39.26
N ASN A 543 -11.38 -44.18 40.59
CA ASN A 543 -12.63 -44.54 41.28
C ASN A 543 -12.69 -44.06 42.75
N ASP A 544 -11.61 -43.51 43.34
CA ASP A 544 -11.66 -43.09 44.76
C ASP A 544 -10.62 -42.02 45.18
N TRP A 545 -10.60 -40.88 44.47
CA TRP A 545 -9.75 -39.72 44.80
C TRP A 545 -10.03 -39.14 46.21
N ASN A 546 -11.19 -39.45 46.79
CA ASN A 546 -11.58 -39.07 48.14
C ASN A 546 -10.96 -39.97 49.23
N LYS A 547 -10.38 -41.13 48.89
CA LYS A 547 -9.82 -42.10 49.87
C LYS A 547 -8.30 -42.20 49.90
N GLU A 548 -7.56 -41.73 48.88
CA GLU A 548 -6.09 -41.79 48.92
C GLU A 548 -5.47 -40.61 49.71
N ASN A 549 -4.91 -40.90 50.89
CA ASN A 549 -4.14 -39.96 51.73
C ASN A 549 -2.72 -39.64 51.18
N ASN A 550 -2.50 -39.82 49.88
CA ASN A 550 -1.19 -39.75 49.25
C ASN A 550 -0.77 -38.30 48.94
N LYS A 551 -0.58 -37.47 49.97
CA LYS A 551 0.07 -36.15 49.83
C LYS A 551 1.58 -36.35 49.76
N TYR A 552 2.17 -36.16 48.58
CA TYR A 552 3.61 -36.26 48.41
C TYR A 552 4.27 -34.89 48.59
N ARG A 553 5.42 -34.87 49.28
CA ARG A 553 6.21 -33.64 49.42
C ARG A 553 6.99 -33.38 48.14
N LEU A 554 6.62 -32.30 47.47
CA LEU A 554 7.45 -31.68 46.44
C LEU A 554 8.77 -31.25 47.10
N THR A 555 9.89 -31.76 46.60
CA THR A 555 11.20 -31.26 47.02
C THR A 555 11.62 -30.17 46.05
N ASN A 556 11.79 -28.96 46.55
CA ASN A 556 12.43 -27.88 45.80
C ASN A 556 13.92 -28.25 45.67
N VAL A 557 14.40 -28.44 44.44
CA VAL A 557 15.77 -28.91 44.18
C VAL A 557 16.70 -27.74 43.82
N SER A 558 16.16 -26.67 43.25
CA SER A 558 16.87 -25.40 42.96
C SER A 558 15.86 -24.30 42.63
N GLU A 559 16.32 -23.04 42.51
CA GLU A 559 15.51 -21.81 42.36
C GLU A 559 14.39 -21.84 41.30
N ASN A 560 14.41 -22.81 40.39
CA ASN A 560 13.45 -22.96 39.31
C ASN A 560 13.14 -24.44 38.99
N LYS A 561 13.45 -25.40 39.88
CA LYS A 561 13.23 -26.84 39.63
C LYS A 561 12.58 -27.54 40.80
N TYR A 562 11.50 -28.23 40.50
CA TYR A 562 10.71 -29.03 41.42
C TYR A 562 10.88 -30.51 41.10
N ARG A 563 11.03 -31.33 42.13
CA ARG A 563 11.16 -32.79 41.98
C ARG A 563 10.11 -33.52 42.78
N ILE A 564 9.53 -34.52 42.12
CA ILE A 564 8.67 -35.53 42.73
C ILE A 564 9.42 -36.87 42.66
N SER A 565 9.57 -37.52 43.80
CA SER A 565 10.14 -38.87 43.88
C SER A 565 9.03 -39.85 44.24
N LEU A 566 8.80 -40.84 43.40
CA LEU A 566 7.79 -41.89 43.59
C LEU A 566 8.48 -43.24 43.76
N SER A 567 8.07 -44.02 44.77
CA SER A 567 8.65 -45.36 44.95
C SER A 567 8.21 -46.30 43.81
N LYS A 568 9.09 -47.21 43.38
CA LYS A 568 8.78 -48.18 42.33
C LYS A 568 7.58 -49.07 42.67
N LYS A 569 7.31 -49.31 43.96
CA LYS A 569 6.17 -50.11 44.44
C LYS A 569 4.81 -49.45 44.11
N LEU A 570 4.75 -48.11 44.11
CA LEU A 570 3.53 -47.34 43.83
C LEU A 570 3.12 -47.36 42.35
N LEU A 571 4.10 -47.47 41.45
CA LEU A 571 3.88 -47.49 40.00
C LEU A 571 3.73 -48.91 39.45
N LYS A 572 3.94 -49.94 40.29
CA LYS A 572 3.77 -51.34 39.89
C LYS A 572 2.30 -51.57 39.54
N ASN A 573 2.02 -51.82 38.26
CA ASN A 573 0.70 -52.07 37.68
C ASN A 573 -0.23 -50.83 37.54
N LYS A 574 0.27 -49.59 37.70
CA LYS A 574 -0.49 -48.37 37.39
C LYS A 574 0.09 -47.73 36.12
N SER A 575 -0.55 -47.93 34.96
CA SER A 575 -0.07 -47.46 33.65
C SER A 575 -0.36 -45.98 33.37
N ASN A 576 -1.41 -45.43 34.02
CA ASN A 576 -1.85 -44.05 33.81
C ASN A 576 -1.85 -43.29 35.14
N PHE A 577 -1.16 -42.14 35.19
CA PHE A 577 -1.20 -41.24 36.34
C PHE A 577 -1.08 -39.78 35.92
N SER A 578 -1.68 -38.90 36.72
CA SER A 578 -1.57 -37.45 36.62
C SER A 578 -1.19 -36.87 37.99
N PHE A 579 -0.73 -35.63 38.04
CA PHE A 579 -0.53 -34.92 39.29
C PHE A 579 -1.58 -33.83 39.45
N LEU A 580 -2.26 -33.79 40.59
CA LEU A 580 -3.11 -32.67 40.96
C LEU A 580 -2.30 -31.69 41.81
N ILE A 581 -2.08 -30.48 41.31
CA ILE A 581 -1.43 -29.38 42.04
C ILE A 581 -2.47 -28.58 42.78
N ASN A 582 -2.19 -28.27 44.05
CA ASN A 582 -2.97 -27.36 44.89
C ASN A 582 -4.46 -27.73 44.97
N ASP A 583 -4.79 -28.97 44.63
CA ASP A 583 -6.17 -29.46 44.50
C ASP A 583 -7.00 -28.73 43.40
N GLU A 584 -6.35 -28.01 42.49
CA GLU A 584 -6.98 -27.15 41.47
C GLU A 584 -6.69 -27.59 40.03
N TYR A 585 -5.46 -28.03 39.74
CA TYR A 585 -4.98 -28.20 38.36
C TYR A 585 -4.28 -29.54 38.12
N LEU A 586 -4.53 -30.14 36.96
CA LEU A 586 -3.87 -31.37 36.53
C LEU A 586 -2.57 -31.04 35.75
N ILE A 587 -1.44 -31.58 36.22
CA ILE A 587 -0.21 -31.77 35.43
C ILE A 587 -0.20 -33.20 34.91
N LEU A 588 -0.17 -33.34 33.60
CA LEU A 588 0.06 -34.61 32.94
C LEU A 588 1.57 -34.89 32.83
N PRO A 589 2.09 -36.07 33.23
CA PRO A 589 3.46 -36.46 32.93
C PRO A 589 3.65 -36.63 31.42
N ASN A 590 4.82 -36.24 30.90
CA ASN A 590 5.16 -36.43 29.49
C ASN A 590 5.68 -37.86 29.28
N HIS A 591 5.28 -38.53 28.20
CA HIS A 591 5.92 -39.75 27.72
C HIS A 591 6.28 -39.61 26.24
N ILE A 592 7.52 -39.95 25.89
CA ILE A 592 8.02 -40.62 24.67
C ILE A 592 9.51 -40.90 24.95
N ASP A 593 9.85 -42.12 25.34
CA ASP A 593 11.18 -42.72 25.18
C ASP A 593 10.94 -44.19 24.82
N GLU A 594 11.58 -44.65 23.75
CA GLU A 594 11.40 -45.98 23.15
C GLU A 594 11.95 -47.10 24.07
N ASN A 595 12.59 -46.74 25.20
CA ASN A 595 13.17 -47.65 26.19
C ASN A 595 12.44 -47.68 27.55
N VAL A 596 11.18 -47.23 27.63
CA VAL A 596 10.39 -47.24 28.88
C VAL A 596 9.07 -48.00 28.71
N ASP A 597 8.85 -49.00 29.56
CA ASP A 597 7.67 -49.91 29.58
C ASP A 597 6.28 -49.25 29.80
N TYR A 598 6.14 -47.92 29.78
CA TYR A 598 4.94 -47.23 30.30
C TYR A 598 4.36 -46.16 29.37
N GLN A 599 3.39 -46.51 28.53
CA GLN A 599 2.66 -45.53 27.71
C GLN A 599 1.38 -45.04 28.40
N PRO A 600 1.15 -43.72 28.56
CA PRO A 600 -0.16 -43.20 28.96
C PRO A 600 -1.13 -43.25 27.78
N ASN A 601 -2.27 -43.93 27.95
CA ASN A 601 -3.35 -43.96 26.97
C ASN A 601 -4.36 -42.83 27.26
N TYR A 602 -4.61 -41.98 26.28
CA TYR A 602 -5.52 -40.83 26.39
C TYR A 602 -6.98 -41.29 26.28
N LYS A 603 -7.70 -41.38 27.39
CA LYS A 603 -9.18 -41.33 27.40
C LYS A 603 -9.65 -40.41 28.51
N TYR A 604 -10.27 -39.31 28.11
CA TYR A 604 -10.87 -38.31 28.99
C TYR A 604 -12.12 -38.90 29.68
N PHE A 605 -12.29 -38.63 30.97
CA PHE A 605 -13.51 -38.95 31.70
C PHE A 605 -14.24 -37.66 32.07
N LYS A 606 -15.56 -37.62 31.86
CA LYS A 606 -16.47 -36.60 32.37
C LYS A 606 -16.95 -37.08 33.75
N THR A 607 -16.93 -36.22 34.76
CA THR A 607 -17.59 -36.51 36.05
C THR A 607 -19.04 -35.99 36.00
N GLU A 608 -19.97 -36.76 36.58
CA GLU A 608 -21.31 -36.26 36.98
C GLU A 608 -21.24 -35.66 38.39
#